data_AF-A0A4R2K030-F1
#
_entry.id   AF-A0A4R2K030-F1
#
_cell.length_a   1.000
_cell.length_b   1.000
_cell.length_c   1.000
_cell.angle_alpha   90.00
_cell.angle_beta   90.00
_cell.angle_gamma   90.00
#
_symmetry.space_group_name_H-M   'P 1'
#
loop_
_entity.id
_entity.type
_entity.pdbx_description
1 polymer ?
#
loop_
_entity_poly.entity_id
_entity_poly.type
_entity_poly.pdbx_seq_one_letter_code
_entity_poly.pdbx_strand_id
1 'polypeptide(L)'
;MPIHDVSIQLAADQDQRPYWLTGPCPWWCSDVHADSDVAEERVHMSSTQMCEMELKSERPLGGEADFLPFEITACLHQHIREIGPRIAIEPLPHNRSRLYMLPDEAMEFGTWLIRLATMADRKTGPDNQTAAAHPSYCHC
;
A
#
# COMPACT_ATOMS: atom_id res chain seq x y z
N MET A 1 44.31 5.98 -36.09
CA MET A 1 43.00 6.46 -35.59
C MET A 1 43.05 6.43 -34.08
N PRO A 2 42.93 7.56 -33.38
CA PRO A 2 43.00 7.56 -31.92
C PRO A 2 41.68 7.01 -31.37
N ILE A 3 41.79 6.09 -30.41
CA ILE A 3 40.67 5.58 -29.63
C ILE A 3 40.33 6.68 -28.64
N HIS A 4 39.15 7.28 -28.77
CA HIS A 4 38.66 8.22 -27.78
C HIS A 4 38.40 7.46 -26.48
N ASP A 5 39.06 7.93 -25.43
CA ASP A 5 38.88 7.57 -24.05
C ASP A 5 37.45 7.94 -23.61
N VAL A 6 36.53 6.98 -23.73
CA VAL A 6 35.14 7.09 -23.23
C VAL A 6 35.09 6.38 -21.88
N SER A 7 35.89 6.86 -20.92
CA SER A 7 35.88 6.36 -19.56
C SER A 7 36.52 7.39 -18.66
N ILE A 8 35.80 8.46 -18.28
CA ILE A 8 35.89 9.24 -17.04
C ILE A 8 34.91 10.42 -17.21
N GLN A 9 33.60 10.16 -17.12
CA GLN A 9 32.61 11.23 -17.03
C GLN A 9 31.31 10.80 -16.31
N LEU A 10 31.41 9.91 -15.33
CA LEU A 10 30.27 9.49 -14.50
C LEU A 10 30.51 9.65 -12.99
N ALA A 11 31.63 10.27 -12.58
CA ALA A 11 32.01 10.38 -11.16
C ALA A 11 31.83 11.80 -10.58
N ALA A 12 31.13 12.71 -11.27
CA ALA A 12 31.06 14.13 -10.91
C ALA A 12 29.65 14.64 -10.55
N ASP A 13 28.66 13.76 -10.35
CA ASP A 13 27.28 14.18 -10.06
C ASP A 13 26.66 13.49 -8.83
N GLN A 14 27.48 12.85 -7.98
CA GLN A 14 27.00 12.14 -6.78
C GLN A 14 26.94 12.99 -5.51
N ASP A 15 27.26 14.28 -5.58
CA ASP A 15 27.31 15.16 -4.41
C ASP A 15 26.38 16.37 -4.48
N GLN A 16 25.49 16.46 -5.49
CA GLN A 16 24.40 17.43 -5.51
C GLN A 16 23.24 16.98 -4.60
N ARG A 17 23.55 16.74 -3.32
CA ARG A 17 22.51 16.52 -2.30
C ARG A 17 21.92 17.87 -1.91
N PRO A 18 20.59 17.98 -1.80
CA PRO A 18 19.99 19.23 -1.38
C PRO A 18 20.38 19.57 0.06
N TYR A 19 20.41 20.86 0.40
CA TYR A 19 20.97 21.35 1.67
C TYR A 19 20.28 20.77 2.91
N TRP A 20 19.02 20.32 2.77
CA TRP A 20 18.22 19.79 3.86
C TRP A 20 18.46 18.29 4.11
N LEU A 21 19.14 17.60 3.20
CA LEU A 21 19.39 16.17 3.31
C LEU A 21 20.71 15.92 4.03
N THR A 22 20.63 15.36 5.24
CA THR A 22 21.79 15.20 6.14
C THR A 22 22.66 13.98 5.83
N GLY A 23 22.17 13.04 5.02
CA GLY A 23 22.84 11.78 4.69
C GLY A 23 22.50 11.29 3.27
N PRO A 24 23.01 10.14 2.85
CA PRO A 24 22.54 9.51 1.63
C PRO A 24 21.08 9.08 1.77
N CYS A 25 20.34 9.02 0.66
CA CYS A 25 19.00 8.45 0.67
C CYS A 25 19.02 6.98 1.12
N PRO A 26 17.98 6.49 1.81
CA PRO A 26 17.79 5.07 2.02
C PRO A 26 17.74 4.31 0.69
N TRP A 27 18.21 3.06 0.68
CA TRP A 27 18.29 2.24 -0.55
C TRP A 27 16.93 2.00 -1.24
N TRP A 28 15.83 2.14 -0.51
CA TRP A 28 14.46 2.00 -1.01
C TRP A 28 13.86 3.31 -1.54
N CYS A 29 14.51 4.46 -1.27
CA CYS A 29 14.04 5.75 -1.74
C CYS A 29 14.32 5.85 -3.24
N SER A 30 13.29 6.17 -4.01
CA SER A 30 13.39 6.33 -5.47
C SER A 30 12.88 7.69 -5.94
N ASP A 31 12.68 8.62 -5.02
CA ASP A 31 12.24 9.97 -5.33
C ASP A 31 13.42 10.89 -5.68
N VAL A 32 13.13 11.96 -6.41
CA VAL A 32 14.10 13.00 -6.75
C VAL A 32 13.95 14.15 -5.76
N HIS A 33 15.07 14.58 -5.18
CA HIS A 33 15.09 15.62 -4.15
C HIS A 33 15.76 16.89 -4.65
N ALA A 34 15.16 18.04 -4.34
CA ALA A 34 15.66 19.34 -4.76
C ALA A 34 15.73 20.35 -3.60
N ASP A 35 16.59 21.36 -3.73
CA ASP A 35 16.68 22.46 -2.76
C ASP A 35 15.36 23.25 -2.64
N SER A 36 14.54 23.20 -3.68
CA SER A 36 13.22 23.83 -3.74
C SER A 36 12.14 23.11 -2.95
N ASP A 37 12.39 21.90 -2.46
CA ASP A 37 11.37 21.12 -1.75
C ASP A 37 10.95 21.85 -0.46
N VAL A 38 9.63 22.09 -0.37
CA VAL A 38 9.04 22.74 0.80
C VAL A 38 9.14 21.83 2.01
N ALA A 39 9.04 22.38 3.22
CA ALA A 39 9.33 21.65 4.44
C ALA A 39 8.51 20.34 4.55
N GLU A 40 7.27 20.35 4.10
CA GLU A 40 6.33 19.23 4.12
C GLU A 40 6.65 18.13 3.08
N GLU A 41 7.34 18.47 2.00
CA GLU A 41 7.68 17.58 0.88
C GLU A 41 9.07 16.97 1.01
N ARG A 42 9.80 17.30 2.09
CA ARG A 42 11.12 16.71 2.39
C ARG A 42 10.94 15.30 2.93
N VAL A 43 10.61 14.39 2.04
CA VAL A 43 10.28 13.00 2.34
C VAL A 43 11.08 12.08 1.43
N HIS A 44 11.47 10.93 1.97
CA HIS A 44 11.89 9.78 1.18
C HIS A 44 10.65 8.96 0.85
N MET A 45 10.52 8.56 -0.41
CA MET A 45 9.39 7.75 -0.89
C MET A 45 9.86 6.62 -1.81
N SER A 46 9.27 5.43 -1.65
CA SER A 46 9.50 4.28 -2.54
C SER A 46 8.59 4.31 -3.78
N SER A 47 8.55 5.44 -4.49
CA SER A 47 7.66 5.70 -5.65
C SER A 47 7.72 4.65 -6.76
N THR A 48 8.85 3.96 -6.92
CA THR A 48 9.06 2.91 -7.94
C THR A 48 8.84 1.49 -7.41
N GLN A 49 8.71 1.34 -6.09
CA GLN A 49 8.54 0.05 -5.41
C GLN A 49 7.23 0.07 -4.60
N MET A 50 6.15 0.54 -5.22
CA MET A 50 4.82 0.58 -4.61
C MET A 50 4.06 -0.72 -4.89
N CYS A 51 3.24 -1.14 -3.94
CA CYS A 51 2.29 -2.23 -4.12
C CYS A 51 0.91 -1.64 -4.43
N GLU A 52 0.36 -1.93 -5.61
CA GLU A 52 -0.98 -1.49 -6.01
C GLU A 52 -1.97 -2.64 -5.88
N MET A 53 -3.18 -2.34 -5.39
CA MET A 53 -4.26 -3.31 -5.29
C MET A 53 -5.60 -2.67 -5.67
N GLU A 54 -6.26 -3.23 -6.67
CA GLU A 54 -7.64 -2.88 -7.03
C GLU A 54 -8.61 -3.51 -6.00
N LEU A 55 -9.39 -2.69 -5.29
CA LEU A 55 -10.46 -3.14 -4.42
C LEU A 55 -11.77 -3.29 -5.21
N LYS A 56 -12.23 -4.53 -5.32
CA LYS A 56 -13.56 -4.86 -5.85
C LYS A 56 -14.58 -4.63 -4.74
N SER A 57 -15.11 -3.42 -4.61
CA SER A 57 -16.32 -3.21 -3.81
C SER A 57 -17.55 -3.66 -4.58
N GLU A 58 -18.52 -4.27 -3.89
CA GLU A 58 -19.81 -4.57 -4.51
C GLU A 58 -20.49 -3.26 -4.92
N ARG A 59 -21.07 -3.25 -6.12
CA ARG A 59 -21.82 -2.10 -6.63
C ARG A 59 -22.95 -1.78 -5.65
N PRO A 60 -23.07 -0.53 -5.15
CA PRO A 60 -24.19 -0.16 -4.29
C PRO A 60 -25.52 -0.43 -5.02
N LEU A 61 -26.44 -1.14 -4.36
CA LEU A 61 -27.80 -1.33 -4.84
C LEU A 61 -28.52 0.03 -4.83
N GLY A 62 -28.46 0.81 -5.91
CA GLY A 62 -29.15 2.10 -5.91
C GLY A 62 -28.87 3.12 -7.02
N GLY A 63 -27.96 2.89 -7.97
CA GLY A 63 -27.85 3.83 -9.11
C GLY A 63 -26.59 3.70 -9.96
N GLU A 64 -26.73 4.12 -11.23
CA GLU A 64 -25.72 4.18 -12.30
C GLU A 64 -24.70 5.32 -12.17
N ALA A 65 -24.47 5.86 -10.98
CA ALA A 65 -23.44 6.88 -10.80
C ALA A 65 -22.05 6.23 -10.71
N ASP A 66 -21.26 6.34 -11.79
CA ASP A 66 -19.79 6.33 -11.85
C ASP A 66 -19.08 5.55 -10.75
N PHE A 67 -19.35 4.24 -10.70
CA PHE A 67 -18.59 3.35 -9.83
C PHE A 67 -17.21 3.13 -10.46
N LEU A 68 -16.22 3.89 -9.98
CA LEU A 68 -14.82 3.61 -10.26
C LEU A 68 -14.30 2.64 -9.19
N PRO A 69 -13.68 1.51 -9.57
CA PRO A 69 -13.05 0.61 -8.62
C PRO A 69 -12.03 1.41 -7.80
N PHE A 70 -12.04 1.17 -6.50
CA PHE A 70 -11.17 1.89 -5.57
C PHE A 70 -9.82 1.20 -5.56
N GLU A 71 -8.77 1.86 -6.01
CA GLU A 71 -7.42 1.32 -5.93
C GLU A 71 -6.76 1.81 -4.64
N ILE A 72 -5.94 0.96 -4.03
CA ILE A 72 -5.04 1.38 -2.96
C ILE A 72 -3.60 1.16 -3.39
N THR A 73 -2.73 2.08 -2.97
CA THR A 73 -1.28 1.91 -3.07
C THR A 73 -0.69 1.79 -1.68
N ALA A 74 0.36 0.98 -1.55
CA ALA A 74 1.16 0.91 -0.35
C ALA A 74 2.63 1.20 -0.69
N CYS A 75 3.28 2.08 0.07
CA CYS A 75 4.67 2.46 -0.13
C CYS A 75 5.39 2.74 1.19
N LEU A 76 6.72 2.84 1.12
CA LEU A 76 7.54 3.37 2.21
C LEU A 76 7.58 4.89 2.11
N HIS A 77 7.32 5.54 3.24
CA HIS A 77 7.33 6.98 3.38
C HIS A 77 8.12 7.35 4.65
N GLN A 78 9.06 8.28 4.54
CA GLN A 78 9.80 8.79 5.69
C GLN A 78 10.06 10.28 5.53
N HIS A 79 9.53 11.10 6.43
CA HIS A 79 9.93 12.50 6.47
C HIS A 79 11.36 12.63 7.04
N ILE A 80 12.16 13.61 6.59
CA ILE A 80 13.57 13.77 7.02
C ILE A 80 13.79 13.96 8.53
N ARG A 81 12.72 14.23 9.27
CA ARG A 81 12.71 14.41 10.74
C ARG A 81 12.35 13.13 11.49
N GLU A 82 11.97 12.08 10.78
CA GLU A 82 11.58 10.80 11.35
C GLU A 82 12.78 9.86 11.46
N ILE A 83 12.77 9.03 12.51
CA ILE A 83 13.87 8.11 12.82
C ILE A 83 13.86 6.90 11.89
N GLY A 84 12.71 6.53 11.34
CA GLY A 84 12.57 5.39 10.44
C GLY A 84 11.36 5.51 9.52
N PRO A 85 11.25 4.61 8.53
CA PRO A 85 10.16 4.65 7.56
C PRO A 85 8.84 4.21 8.16
N ARG A 86 7.77 4.69 7.54
CA ARG A 86 6.40 4.25 7.74
C ARG A 86 5.90 3.55 6.48
N ILE A 87 4.96 2.63 6.68
CA ILE A 87 4.13 2.10 5.60
C ILE A 87 2.97 3.07 5.43
N ALA A 88 2.90 3.71 4.26
CA ALA A 88 1.76 4.53 3.86
C ALA A 88 0.82 3.69 3.01
N ILE A 89 -0.47 3.69 3.34
CA ILE A 89 -1.54 3.15 2.50
C ILE A 89 -2.39 4.33 2.02
N GLU A 90 -2.47 4.51 0.71
CA GLU A 90 -3.15 5.63 0.10
C GLU A 90 -4.25 5.15 -0.86
N PRO A 91 -5.43 5.77 -0.83
CA PRO A 91 -6.46 5.54 -1.82
C PRO A 91 -6.15 6.29 -3.11
N LEU A 92 -6.53 5.70 -4.24
CA LEU A 92 -6.56 6.35 -5.54
C LEU A 92 -8.01 6.63 -5.98
N PRO A 93 -8.31 7.84 -6.50
CA PRO A 93 -7.42 9.00 -6.55
C PRO A 93 -7.14 9.57 -5.14
N HIS A 94 -6.01 10.27 -4.96
CA HIS A 94 -5.45 10.76 -3.67
C HIS A 94 -6.27 11.82 -2.91
N ASN A 95 -7.60 11.73 -2.91
CA ASN A 95 -8.53 12.70 -2.32
C ASN A 95 -9.06 12.31 -0.93
N ARG A 96 -8.53 11.23 -0.35
CA ARG A 96 -8.94 10.69 0.95
C ARG A 96 -7.75 10.53 1.88
N SER A 97 -8.06 10.40 3.18
CA SER A 97 -7.07 10.24 4.24
C SER A 97 -6.11 9.07 3.97
N ARG A 98 -4.83 9.33 4.17
CA ARG A 98 -3.76 8.34 4.10
C ARG A 98 -3.60 7.67 5.47
N LEU A 99 -3.35 6.38 5.48
CA LEU A 99 -3.00 5.65 6.71
C LEU A 99 -1.49 5.50 6.76
N TYR A 100 -0.86 5.90 7.86
CA TYR A 100 0.55 5.69 8.12
C TYR A 100 0.73 4.75 9.30
N MET A 101 1.54 3.71 9.13
CA MET A 101 1.84 2.72 10.17
C MET A 101 3.34 2.54 10.32
N LEU A 102 3.81 2.27 11.52
CA LEU A 102 5.15 1.72 11.73
C LEU A 102 5.23 0.31 11.12
N PRO A 103 6.44 -0.20 10.79
CA PRO A 103 6.60 -1.54 10.26
C PRO A 103 5.95 -2.63 11.11
N ASP A 104 6.12 -2.57 12.44
CA ASP A 104 5.54 -3.56 13.36
C ASP A 104 4.00 -3.48 13.40
N GLU A 105 3.44 -2.25 13.38
CA GLU A 105 1.99 -2.02 13.31
C GLU A 105 1.40 -2.56 11.99
N ALA A 106 2.11 -2.36 10.88
CA ALA A 106 1.69 -2.88 9.58
C ALA A 106 1.69 -4.42 9.53
N MET A 107 2.66 -5.07 10.20
CA MET A 107 2.70 -6.53 10.33
C MET A 107 1.56 -7.07 11.19
N GLU A 108 1.25 -6.41 12.31
CA GLU A 108 0.10 -6.77 13.14
C GLU A 108 -1.21 -6.60 12.37
N PHE A 109 -1.38 -5.46 11.69
CA PHE A 109 -2.53 -5.19 10.85
C PHE A 109 -2.70 -6.24 9.74
N GLY A 110 -1.61 -6.60 9.05
CA GLY A 110 -1.62 -7.67 8.04
C GLY A 110 -2.06 -9.02 8.61
N THR A 111 -1.64 -9.35 9.84
CA THR A 111 -2.09 -10.56 10.53
C THR A 111 -3.60 -10.55 10.78
N TRP A 112 -4.16 -9.40 11.19
CA TRP A 112 -5.60 -9.26 11.36
C TRP A 112 -6.35 -9.40 10.03
N LEU A 113 -5.84 -8.80 8.95
CA LEU A 113 -6.44 -8.93 7.62
C LEU A 113 -6.49 -10.39 7.15
N ILE A 114 -5.39 -11.14 7.26
CA ILE A 114 -5.32 -12.57 6.90
C ILE A 114 -6.33 -13.37 7.71
N ARG A 115 -6.43 -13.10 9.02
CA ARG A 115 -7.39 -13.77 9.90
C ARG A 115 -8.82 -13.51 9.47
N LEU A 116 -9.19 -12.26 9.20
CA LEU A 116 -10.54 -11.89 8.76
C LEU A 116 -10.88 -12.49 7.39
N ALA A 117 -9.93 -12.47 6.44
CA ALA A 117 -10.10 -13.11 5.13
C ALA A 117 -10.35 -14.62 5.28
N THR A 118 -9.58 -15.30 6.14
CA THR A 118 -9.78 -16.73 6.45
C THR A 118 -11.15 -16.99 7.08
N MET A 119 -11.65 -16.08 7.92
CA MET A 119 -12.99 -16.20 8.50
C MET A 119 -14.09 -16.02 7.44
N ALA A 120 -13.92 -15.10 6.50
CA ALA A 120 -14.88 -14.84 5.44
C ALA A 120 -14.93 -15.96 4.38
N ASP A 121 -13.79 -16.58 4.06
CA ASP A 121 -13.71 -17.67 3.08
C ASP A 121 -14.33 -18.98 3.59
N ARG A 122 -14.44 -19.15 4.92
CA ARG A 122 -15.24 -20.22 5.52
C ARG A 122 -16.71 -19.94 5.23
N LYS A 123 -17.16 -20.33 4.03
CA LYS A 123 -18.55 -20.35 3.59
C LYS A 123 -19.46 -20.68 4.77
N THR A 124 -20.42 -19.80 5.02
CA THR A 124 -21.70 -20.06 5.72
C THR A 124 -21.87 -21.50 6.16
N GLY A 125 -21.92 -21.71 7.48
CA GLY A 125 -22.20 -23.01 8.10
C GLY A 125 -23.44 -23.71 7.51
N PRO A 126 -23.55 -25.03 7.74
CA PRO A 126 -24.18 -25.98 6.83
C PRO A 126 -25.63 -25.64 6.49
N ASP A 127 -25.92 -25.77 5.20
CA ASP A 127 -27.20 -26.13 4.60
C ASP A 127 -28.35 -26.35 5.60
N ASN A 128 -29.25 -25.36 5.65
CA ASN A 128 -30.61 -25.54 6.11
C ASN A 128 -31.41 -26.36 5.07
N GLN A 129 -31.01 -27.62 4.87
CA GLN A 129 -31.76 -28.69 4.18
C GLN A 129 -31.33 -30.00 4.86
N THR A 130 -31.95 -30.45 5.93
CA THR A 130 -33.13 -31.33 5.85
C THR A 130 -33.82 -31.41 7.21
N ALA A 131 -34.91 -30.67 7.38
CA ALA A 131 -36.00 -31.06 8.27
C ALA A 131 -37.23 -31.41 7.41
N ALA A 132 -37.05 -32.32 6.46
CA ALA A 132 -38.15 -32.98 5.81
C ALA A 132 -38.56 -34.16 6.68
N ALA A 133 -39.64 -33.95 7.43
CA ALA A 133 -40.66 -34.91 7.87
C ALA A 133 -40.28 -36.39 7.98
N HIS A 134 -40.28 -36.90 9.21
CA HIS A 134 -40.78 -38.24 9.49
C HIS A 134 -41.96 -38.11 10.48
N PRO A 135 -43.22 -38.26 10.04
CA PRO A 135 -44.34 -38.40 10.95
C PRO A 135 -44.39 -39.86 11.40
N SER A 136 -43.76 -40.17 12.54
CA SER A 136 -44.02 -41.45 13.21
C SER A 136 -45.26 -41.27 14.09
N TYR A 137 -46.43 -41.46 13.47
CA TYR A 137 -47.65 -41.76 14.20
C TYR A 137 -47.48 -43.13 14.86
N CYS A 138 -47.35 -43.17 16.18
CA CYS A 138 -47.73 -44.35 16.95
C CYS A 138 -49.15 -44.10 17.49
N HIS A 139 -50.11 -44.78 16.86
CA HIS A 139 -51.43 -45.01 17.42
C HIS A 139 -51.40 -46.26 18.30
N CYS A 140 -52.02 -46.12 19.49
CA CYS A 140 -52.55 -47.13 20.41
C CYS A 140 -51.58 -48.10 21.08
#